data_AF-A0A959VVA4-F1
#
_entry.id   AF-A0A959VVA4-F1
#
_cell.length_a   1.000
_cell.length_b   1.000
_cell.length_c   1.000
_cell.angle_alpha   90.00
_cell.angle_beta   90.00
_cell.angle_gamma   90.00
#
_symmetry.space_group_name_H-M   'P 1'
#
loop_
_entity.id
_entity.type
_entity.pdbx_description
1 polymer ?
#
loop_
_entity_poly.entity_id
_entity_poly.type
_entity_poly.pdbx_seq_one_letter_code
_entity_poly.pdbx_strand_id
1 'polypeptide(L)'
;MNRSSIVRFAAVFAGLSLALGLSTATASAKIKPRDGAYYQKVGKQDGYIITDAGKIVGASANMKFRDRSGRACTPDGLYTYDGVTGAFSTPKRAIATNSRNRFSFRGSVSSSFPKLRSAVSGRFINRNRAIITIKVWQGGCKASLTLRKATFTAGG
;
A
#
# COMPACT_ATOMS: atom_id res chain seq x y z
N MET A 1 -19.78 -10.14 -86.11
CA MET A 1 -20.07 -8.80 -85.56
C MET A 1 -19.04 -8.52 -84.46
N ASN A 2 -17.89 -7.93 -84.79
CA ASN A 2 -17.55 -6.49 -84.84
C ASN A 2 -17.01 -5.93 -83.51
N ARG A 3 -15.69 -5.63 -83.53
CA ARG A 3 -14.96 -4.48 -82.94
C ARG A 3 -14.49 -4.46 -81.47
N SER A 4 -13.16 -4.52 -81.37
CA SER A 4 -12.26 -3.48 -80.82
C SER A 4 -12.09 -3.28 -79.31
N SER A 5 -10.87 -3.61 -78.86
CA SER A 5 -9.90 -2.86 -78.04
C SER A 5 -10.38 -1.71 -77.13
N ILE A 6 -9.88 -1.67 -75.88
CA ILE A 6 -9.20 -0.52 -75.23
C ILE A 6 -8.61 -0.95 -73.86
N VAL A 7 -7.56 -0.22 -73.47
CA VAL A 7 -6.44 -0.51 -72.58
C VAL A 7 -6.46 0.43 -71.34
N ARG A 8 -5.91 -0.03 -70.19
CA ARG A 8 -5.50 0.68 -68.93
C ARG A 8 -6.65 1.24 -68.05
N PHE A 9 -6.59 1.34 -66.71
CA PHE A 9 -5.52 1.81 -65.81
C PHE A 9 -5.66 1.21 -64.39
N ALA A 10 -4.53 1.18 -63.69
CA ALA A 10 -4.34 0.78 -62.30
C ALA A 10 -5.11 1.63 -61.28
N ALA A 11 -5.51 1.00 -60.18
CA ALA A 11 -5.62 1.66 -58.88
C ALA A 11 -5.02 0.74 -57.81
N VAL A 12 -3.81 1.10 -57.41
CA VAL A 12 -3.07 0.62 -56.25
C VAL A 12 -3.92 0.87 -55.01
N PHE A 13 -4.35 -0.18 -54.33
CA PHE A 13 -4.63 -0.10 -52.89
C PHE A 13 -3.69 -1.06 -52.18
N ALA A 14 -2.58 -0.48 -51.72
CA ALA A 14 -1.73 -1.07 -50.71
C ALA A 14 -2.61 -1.40 -49.50
N GLY A 15 -2.86 -2.70 -49.30
CA GLY A 15 -3.45 -3.23 -48.07
C GLY A 15 -2.51 -2.96 -46.92
N LEU A 16 -2.73 -1.84 -46.24
CA LEU A 16 -2.13 -1.50 -44.96
C LEU A 16 -2.53 -2.61 -43.97
N SER A 17 -1.64 -3.59 -43.79
CA SER A 17 -1.77 -4.60 -42.76
C SER A 17 -1.67 -3.88 -41.42
N LEU A 18 -2.82 -3.55 -40.82
CA LEU A 18 -2.89 -3.14 -39.42
C LEU A 18 -2.41 -4.33 -38.58
N ALA A 19 -1.11 -4.35 -38.31
CA ALA A 19 -0.56 -5.12 -37.21
C ALA A 19 -1.19 -4.56 -35.93
N LEU A 20 -2.32 -5.15 -35.54
CA LEU A 20 -2.90 -5.02 -34.22
C LEU A 20 -1.85 -5.54 -33.24
N GLY A 21 -0.97 -4.64 -32.81
CA GLY A 21 -0.08 -4.84 -31.69
C GLY A 21 -0.95 -5.13 -30.47
N LEU A 22 -1.21 -6.41 -30.24
CA LEU A 22 -1.69 -6.96 -28.99
C LEU A 22 -0.65 -6.57 -27.94
N SER A 23 -0.81 -5.37 -27.39
CA SER A 23 -0.20 -5.00 -26.13
C SER A 23 -0.86 -5.91 -25.10
N THR A 24 -0.32 -7.12 -24.97
CA THR A 24 -0.62 -8.00 -23.85
C THR A 24 -0.21 -7.21 -22.62
N ALA A 25 -1.17 -6.52 -22.01
CA ALA A 25 -1.01 -5.91 -20.71
C ALA A 25 -0.61 -7.06 -19.81
N THR A 26 0.70 -7.20 -19.57
CA THR A 26 1.24 -8.23 -18.69
C THR A 26 0.54 -8.02 -17.36
N ALA A 27 -0.40 -8.92 -17.05
CA ALA A 27 -1.11 -8.87 -15.79
C ALA A 27 -0.03 -8.91 -14.71
N SER A 28 0.20 -7.77 -14.07
CA SER A 28 1.30 -7.62 -13.11
C SER A 28 1.06 -8.68 -12.03
N ALA A 29 1.94 -9.68 -11.98
CA ALA A 29 1.75 -10.82 -11.11
C ALA A 29 1.56 -10.35 -9.67
N LYS A 30 0.49 -10.80 -9.03
CA LYS A 30 0.15 -10.39 -7.67
C LYS A 30 1.29 -10.76 -6.73
N ILE A 31 1.81 -9.78 -5.99
CA ILE A 31 2.84 -9.99 -4.99
C ILE A 31 2.17 -10.62 -3.77
N LYS A 32 2.52 -11.88 -3.50
CA LYS A 32 2.29 -12.52 -2.22
C LYS A 32 3.41 -12.10 -1.25
N PRO A 33 3.11 -11.36 -0.16
CA PRO A 33 4.11 -11.02 0.83
C PRO A 33 4.61 -12.28 1.55
N ARG A 34 5.83 -12.20 2.10
CA ARG A 34 6.39 -13.24 2.96
C ARG A 34 5.71 -13.20 4.32
N ASP A 35 5.69 -14.34 5.00
CA ASP A 35 5.19 -14.43 6.36
C ASP A 35 6.26 -13.91 7.34
N GLY A 36 5.88 -13.00 8.23
CA GLY A 36 6.79 -12.28 9.12
C GLY A 36 6.47 -10.78 9.21
N ALA A 37 7.48 -9.95 9.45
CA ALA A 37 7.30 -8.52 9.63
C ALA A 37 7.96 -7.70 8.51
N TYR A 38 7.32 -6.59 8.12
CA TYR A 38 7.95 -5.56 7.30
C TYR A 38 8.16 -4.32 8.15
N TYR A 39 9.42 -4.02 8.47
CA TYR A 39 9.80 -3.03 9.47
C TYR A 39 10.60 -1.88 8.85
N GLN A 40 10.45 -0.68 9.42
CA GLN A 40 11.38 0.41 9.20
C GLN A 40 11.42 1.36 10.39
N LYS A 41 12.64 1.76 10.76
CA LYS A 41 12.92 2.88 11.65
C LYS A 41 13.11 4.19 10.87
N VAL A 42 12.56 5.28 11.38
CA VAL A 42 12.65 6.65 10.84
C VAL A 42 13.00 7.61 11.99
N GLY A 43 14.30 7.80 12.24
CA GLY A 43 14.79 8.56 13.39
C GLY A 43 14.40 7.87 14.71
N LYS A 44 13.70 8.59 15.60
CA LYS A 44 13.15 8.03 16.85
C LYS A 44 11.81 7.29 16.68
N GLN A 45 11.23 7.33 15.48
CA GLN A 45 9.96 6.66 15.17
C GLN A 45 10.24 5.34 14.47
N ASP A 46 9.33 4.39 14.59
CA ASP A 46 9.42 3.12 13.89
C ASP A 46 8.02 2.55 13.67
N GLY A 47 7.93 1.55 12.82
CA GLY A 47 6.72 0.77 12.69
C GLY A 47 6.91 -0.45 11.82
N TYR A 48 5.89 -1.30 11.85
CA TYR A 48 5.85 -2.52 11.08
C TYR A 48 4.42 -2.93 10.73
N ILE A 49 4.32 -3.81 9.73
CA ILE A 49 3.14 -4.66 9.53
C ILE A 49 3.56 -6.11 9.74
N ILE A 50 2.62 -6.93 10.22
CA ILE A 50 2.77 -8.37 10.34
C ILE A 50 1.94 -9.02 9.23
N THR A 51 2.56 -9.96 8.54
CA THR A 51 1.94 -10.78 7.52
C THR A 51 1.99 -12.26 7.90
N ASP A 52 0.89 -12.95 7.68
CA ASP A 52 0.74 -14.39 7.87
C ASP A 52 -0.13 -14.97 6.75
N ALA A 53 0.23 -16.16 6.27
CA ALA A 53 -0.35 -16.80 5.09
C ALA A 53 -0.48 -15.85 3.87
N GLY A 54 0.47 -14.94 3.68
CA GLY A 54 0.44 -13.91 2.63
C GLY A 54 -0.63 -12.82 2.80
N LYS A 55 -1.21 -12.66 4.00
CA LYS A 55 -2.21 -11.65 4.34
C LYS A 55 -1.70 -10.77 5.49
N ILE A 56 -2.17 -9.53 5.56
CA ILE A 56 -1.83 -8.62 6.66
C ILE A 56 -2.71 -8.96 7.86
N VAL A 57 -2.08 -9.21 9.01
CA VAL A 57 -2.75 -9.60 10.26
C VAL A 57 -2.52 -8.59 11.39
N GLY A 58 -1.62 -7.63 11.22
CA GLY A 58 -1.42 -6.58 12.21
C GLY A 58 -0.50 -5.46 11.73
N ALA A 59 -0.45 -4.38 12.49
CA ALA A 59 0.46 -3.28 12.33
C ALA A 59 0.79 -2.66 13.68
N SER A 60 1.97 -2.07 13.81
CA SER A 60 2.33 -1.25 14.96
C SER A 60 3.18 -0.08 14.52
N ALA A 61 3.17 1.00 15.30
CA ALA A 61 4.11 2.09 15.14
C ALA A 61 4.31 2.90 16.42
N ASN A 62 5.54 3.36 16.61
CA ASN A 62 5.90 4.39 17.56
C ASN A 62 6.02 5.73 16.82
N MET A 63 5.15 6.69 17.16
CA MET A 63 5.04 7.94 16.39
C MET A 63 4.82 9.17 17.27
N LYS A 64 5.21 10.34 16.75
CA LYS A 64 5.00 11.62 17.43
C LYS A 64 3.62 12.18 17.09
N PHE A 65 2.81 12.42 18.11
CA PHE A 65 1.49 13.04 17.96
C PHE A 65 1.59 14.56 17.98
N ARG A 66 0.78 15.18 17.12
CA ARG A 66 0.64 16.63 17.01
C ARG A 66 -0.82 17.03 17.02
N ASP A 67 -1.11 18.18 17.62
CA ASP A 67 -2.42 18.82 17.55
C ASP A 67 -2.62 19.51 16.18
N ARG A 68 -3.77 20.16 15.98
CA ARG A 68 -4.08 20.89 14.74
C ARG A 68 -3.14 22.08 14.50
N SER A 69 -2.56 22.63 15.56
CA SER A 69 -1.58 23.74 15.52
C SER A 69 -0.14 23.24 15.31
N GLY A 70 0.06 21.92 15.20
CA GLY A 70 1.37 21.30 15.02
C GLY A 70 2.17 21.12 16.30
N ARG A 71 1.62 21.43 17.48
CA ARG A 71 2.30 21.25 18.77
C ARG A 71 2.24 19.79 19.20
N ALA A 72 3.28 19.34 19.91
CA ALA A 72 3.28 18.00 20.47
C ALA A 72 2.07 17.82 21.40
N CYS A 73 1.42 16.66 21.31
CA CYS A 73 0.34 16.32 22.21
C CYS A 73 0.33 14.82 22.45
N THR A 74 -0.25 14.38 23.56
CA THR A 74 -0.35 12.97 23.91
C THR A 74 -1.82 12.60 23.96
N PRO A 75 -2.28 11.64 23.15
CA PRO A 75 -3.65 11.16 23.24
C PRO A 75 -3.93 10.52 24.61
N ASP A 76 -5.12 10.77 25.16
CA ASP A 76 -5.48 10.27 26.50
C ASP A 76 -5.29 8.75 26.62
N GLY A 77 -4.67 8.34 27.72
CA GLY A 77 -4.41 6.95 28.06
C GLY A 77 -3.15 6.36 27.45
N LEU A 78 -2.47 7.07 26.54
CA LEU A 78 -1.23 6.56 25.94
C LEU A 78 0.01 7.06 26.67
N TYR A 79 0.94 6.14 26.89
CA TYR A 79 2.27 6.45 27.39
C TYR A 79 3.18 6.90 26.25
N THR A 80 4.04 7.86 26.57
CA THR A 80 5.03 8.41 25.64
C THR A 80 6.41 8.06 26.17
N TYR A 81 7.25 7.48 25.33
CA TYR A 81 8.66 7.21 25.61
C TYR A 81 9.50 7.98 24.59
N ASP A 82 10.50 8.76 25.02
CA ASP A 82 11.31 9.60 24.12
C ASP A 82 10.52 10.52 23.16
N GLY A 83 9.32 10.93 23.59
CA GLY A 83 8.42 11.76 22.79
C GLY A 83 7.70 11.01 21.66
N VAL A 84 7.76 9.67 21.61
CA VAL A 84 6.97 8.83 20.71
C VAL A 84 5.97 7.99 21.49
N THR A 85 4.83 7.76 20.86
CA THR A 85 3.74 6.99 21.43
C THR A 85 3.52 5.73 20.58
N GLY A 86 3.45 4.58 21.25
CA GLY A 86 3.18 3.30 20.62
C GLY A 86 1.70 3.10 20.32
N ALA A 87 1.41 2.56 19.13
CA ALA A 87 0.08 2.25 18.68
C ALA A 87 0.09 0.93 17.88
N PHE A 88 -0.66 -0.07 18.36
CA PHE A 88 -0.88 -1.33 17.66
C PHE A 88 -2.21 -1.29 16.89
N SER A 89 -2.40 -2.07 15.83
CA SER A 89 -3.67 -2.12 15.11
C SER A 89 -3.85 -3.46 14.45
N THR A 90 -4.98 -4.10 14.73
CA THR A 90 -5.35 -5.39 14.17
C THR A 90 -6.58 -5.21 13.28
N PRO A 91 -6.55 -5.66 12.02
CA PRO A 91 -7.76 -5.72 11.21
C PRO A 91 -8.71 -6.77 11.79
N LYS A 92 -10.03 -6.56 11.67
CA LYS A 92 -11.04 -7.54 12.12
C LYS A 92 -10.92 -8.91 11.46
N ARG A 93 -10.32 -8.96 10.26
CA ARG A 93 -10.05 -10.16 9.46
C ARG A 93 -8.73 -9.96 8.72
N ALA A 94 -7.99 -11.03 8.47
CA ALA A 94 -6.75 -10.97 7.70
C ALA A 94 -6.98 -10.34 6.31
N ILE A 95 -6.14 -9.38 5.92
CA ILE A 95 -6.32 -8.56 4.72
C ILE A 95 -5.43 -9.09 3.60
N ALA A 96 -6.02 -9.49 2.48
CA ALA A 96 -5.27 -9.79 1.27
C ALA A 96 -4.92 -8.51 0.49
N THR A 97 -3.82 -8.55 -0.26
CA THR A 97 -3.50 -7.49 -1.22
C THR A 97 -4.51 -7.51 -2.39
N ASN A 98 -4.78 -6.35 -2.98
CA ASN A 98 -5.55 -6.26 -4.22
C ASN A 98 -4.69 -6.53 -5.46
N SER A 99 -5.27 -6.43 -6.66
CA SER A 99 -4.56 -6.62 -7.94
C SER A 99 -3.41 -5.63 -8.18
N ARG A 100 -3.37 -4.53 -7.44
CA ARG A 100 -2.30 -3.51 -7.48
C ARG A 100 -1.30 -3.65 -6.33
N ASN A 101 -1.29 -4.80 -5.65
CA ASN A 101 -0.45 -5.10 -4.50
C ASN A 101 -0.65 -4.15 -3.31
N ARG A 102 -1.82 -3.51 -3.22
CA ARG A 102 -2.16 -2.57 -2.15
C ARG A 102 -3.01 -3.23 -1.08
N PHE A 103 -2.95 -2.69 0.12
CA PHE A 103 -3.80 -3.06 1.24
C PHE A 103 -4.24 -1.82 2.01
N SER A 104 -5.39 -1.91 2.69
CA SER A 104 -5.79 -0.92 3.67
C SER A 104 -6.78 -1.51 4.66
N PHE A 105 -6.69 -1.07 5.90
CA PHE A 105 -7.68 -1.37 6.94
C PHE A 105 -7.76 -0.23 7.94
N ARG A 106 -8.89 -0.20 8.65
CA ARG A 106 -9.08 0.66 9.82
C ARG A 106 -9.21 -0.24 11.03
N GLY A 107 -8.59 0.17 12.13
CA GLY A 107 -8.62 -0.57 13.38
C GLY A 107 -8.73 0.39 14.56
N SER A 108 -9.26 -0.12 15.67
CA SER A 108 -9.02 0.48 16.98
C SER A 108 -7.65 0.03 17.45
N VAL A 109 -6.91 0.93 18.08
CA VAL A 109 -5.50 0.69 18.39
C VAL A 109 -5.30 -0.22 19.62
N SER A 110 -6.34 -0.33 20.45
CA SER A 110 -6.43 -1.26 21.57
C SER A 110 -7.87 -1.30 22.06
N SER A 111 -8.29 -2.41 22.69
CA SER A 111 -9.52 -2.45 23.47
C SER A 111 -9.47 -1.48 24.67
N SER A 112 -8.26 -1.24 25.20
CA SER A 112 -8.03 -0.31 26.32
C SER A 112 -8.16 1.16 25.92
N PHE A 113 -8.10 1.48 24.63
CA PHE A 113 -8.17 2.85 24.11
C PHE A 113 -9.26 2.98 23.03
N PRO A 114 -10.55 2.89 23.40
CA PRO A 114 -11.65 2.82 22.44
C PRO A 114 -11.82 4.09 21.59
N LYS A 115 -11.29 5.22 22.05
CA LYS A 115 -11.30 6.50 21.32
C LYS A 115 -10.16 6.62 20.30
N LEU A 116 -9.18 5.70 20.35
CA LEU A 116 -7.99 5.72 19.50
C LEU A 116 -8.24 4.98 18.19
N ARG A 117 -8.27 5.76 17.11
CA ARG A 117 -8.56 5.27 15.77
C ARG A 117 -7.26 5.18 14.98
N SER A 118 -7.17 4.15 14.14
CA SER A 118 -6.09 4.00 13.19
C SER A 118 -6.58 3.71 11.78
N ALA A 119 -5.78 4.13 10.81
CA ALA A 119 -5.88 3.72 9.43
C ALA A 119 -4.49 3.30 8.97
N VAL A 120 -4.40 2.07 8.49
CA VAL A 120 -3.18 1.50 7.94
C VAL A 120 -3.42 1.27 6.46
N SER A 121 -2.50 1.73 5.63
CA SER A 121 -2.52 1.45 4.20
C SER A 121 -1.12 1.25 3.68
N GLY A 122 -1.01 0.63 2.51
CA GLY A 122 0.29 0.43 1.91
C GLY A 122 0.24 -0.30 0.58
N ARG A 123 1.44 -0.60 0.08
CA ARG A 123 1.65 -1.44 -1.09
C ARG A 123 2.94 -2.22 -0.97
N PHE A 124 2.94 -3.45 -1.48
CA PHE A 124 4.16 -4.20 -1.69
C PHE A 124 4.81 -3.76 -3.00
N ILE A 125 6.12 -3.51 -2.93
CA ILE A 125 6.95 -3.20 -4.10
C ILE A 125 7.50 -4.50 -4.69
N ASN A 126 7.91 -5.40 -3.81
CA ASN A 126 8.32 -6.77 -4.10
C ASN A 126 8.08 -7.63 -2.85
N ARG A 127 8.46 -8.91 -2.89
CA ARG A 127 8.28 -9.84 -1.76
C ARG A 127 9.02 -9.43 -0.48
N ASN A 128 10.04 -8.57 -0.56
CA ASN A 128 10.89 -8.19 0.58
C ASN A 128 10.74 -6.72 0.98
N ARG A 129 9.92 -5.93 0.27
CA ARG A 129 9.81 -4.50 0.49
C ARG A 129 8.39 -3.97 0.33
N ALA A 130 7.98 -3.12 1.26
CA ALA A 130 6.69 -2.44 1.24
C ALA A 130 6.84 -0.93 1.45
N ILE A 131 5.81 -0.20 1.00
CA ILE A 131 5.53 1.17 1.44
C ILE A 131 4.30 1.11 2.32
N ILE A 132 4.39 1.65 3.53
CA ILE A 132 3.35 1.55 4.55
C ILE A 132 3.09 2.94 5.11
N THR A 133 1.83 3.28 5.31
CA THR A 133 1.39 4.49 6.00
C THR A 133 0.49 4.09 7.15
N ILE A 134 0.87 4.48 8.35
CA ILE A 134 0.11 4.26 9.57
C ILE A 134 -0.32 5.64 10.08
N LYS A 135 -1.62 5.84 10.20
CA LYS A 135 -2.22 7.07 10.75
C LYS A 135 -2.95 6.70 12.01
N VAL A 136 -2.74 7.47 13.06
CA VAL A 136 -3.41 7.29 14.35
C VAL A 136 -3.95 8.62 14.81
N TRP A 137 -5.18 8.63 15.34
CA TRP A 137 -5.80 9.85 15.86
C TRP A 137 -6.79 9.55 16.98
N GLN A 138 -6.86 10.49 17.92
CA GLN A 138 -7.84 10.53 18.99
C GLN A 138 -8.05 12.00 19.37
N GLY A 139 -9.31 12.43 19.36
CA GLY A 139 -9.66 13.84 19.59
C GLY A 139 -8.91 14.78 18.63
N GLY A 140 -8.23 15.78 19.21
CA GLY A 140 -7.41 16.76 18.49
C GLY A 140 -6.02 16.28 18.10
N CYS A 141 -5.55 15.14 18.64
CA CYS A 141 -4.21 14.62 18.42
C CYS A 141 -4.14 13.66 17.24
N LYS A 142 -3.15 13.87 16.37
CA LYS A 142 -2.93 13.05 15.17
C LYS A 142 -1.44 12.73 15.01
N ALA A 143 -1.17 11.54 14.54
CA ALA A 143 0.16 11.11 14.13
C ALA A 143 0.07 10.33 12.81
N SER A 144 1.12 10.44 12.01
CA SER A 144 1.22 9.77 10.72
C SER A 144 2.68 9.39 10.48
N LEU A 145 2.92 8.10 10.28
CA LEU A 145 4.22 7.57 9.93
C LEU A 145 4.15 6.91 8.55
N THR A 146 5.06 7.30 7.65
CA THR A 146 5.19 6.66 6.33
C THR A 146 6.53 5.96 6.22
N LEU A 147 6.47 4.63 6.17
CA LEU A 147 7.59 3.74 5.96
C LEU A 147 7.78 3.56 4.45
N ARG A 148 8.72 4.30 3.84
CA ARG A 148 8.99 4.26 2.38
C ARG A 148 9.91 3.11 1.95
N LYS A 149 10.59 2.49 2.91
CA LYS A 149 11.60 1.44 2.73
C LYS A 149 11.42 0.34 3.78
N ALA A 150 10.18 -0.05 4.09
CA ALA A 150 9.94 -1.17 5.01
C ALA A 150 10.49 -2.46 4.41
N THR A 151 11.44 -3.08 5.10
CA THR A 151 12.12 -4.30 4.68
C THR A 151 11.60 -5.49 5.45
N PHE A 152 11.53 -6.63 4.79
CA PHE A 152 11.15 -7.90 5.41
C PHE A 152 12.20 -8.34 6.44
N THR A 153 11.72 -8.79 7.59
CA THR A 153 12.47 -9.43 8.66
C THR A 153 11.80 -10.76 8.97
N ALA A 154 12.55 -11.86 8.84
CA ALA A 154 12.06 -13.20 9.17
C ALA A 154 12.07 -13.39 10.69
N GLY A 155 10.99 -13.98 11.24
CA GLY A 155 10.91 -14.36 12.66
C GLY A 155 10.68 -13.19 13.61
N GLY A 156 9.46 -12.64 13.61
CA GLY A 156 8.97 -11.91 14.79
C GLY A 156 8.68 -12.87 15.93
#